data_AF-A0A966PXA3-F1
#
_entry.id   AF-A0A966PXA3-F1
#
_cell.length_a   1.000
_cell.length_b   1.000
_cell.length_c   1.000
_cell.angle_alpha   90.00
_cell.angle_beta   90.00
_cell.angle_gamma   90.00
#
_symmetry.space_group_name_H-M   'P 1'
#
loop_
_entity.id
_entity.type
_entity.pdbx_description
1 polymer ?
#
loop_
_entity_poly.entity_id
_entity_poly.type
_entity_poly.pdbx_seq_one_letter_code
_entity_poly.pdbx_strand_id
1 'polypeptide(L)' 'MTPYELRFEIFKQANGLAQDKYHAAFAIVEQWNEHNSVKTDYPDFPSYEEIEALADKINAFVSKN' A
#
# COMPACT_ATOMS: atom_id res chain seq x y z
N MET A 1 -13.64 -21.40 -1.97
CA MET A 1 -13.25 -20.07 -2.47
C MET A 1 -13.33 -20.10 -3.98
N THR A 2 -14.15 -19.24 -4.58
CA THR A 2 -14.22 -19.09 -6.04
C THR A 2 -13.04 -18.25 -6.54
N PRO A 3 -12.69 -18.31 -7.84
CA PRO A 3 -11.66 -17.45 -8.41
C PRO A 3 -11.95 -15.94 -8.22
N TYR A 4 -13.23 -15.54 -8.17
CA TYR A 4 -13.62 -14.16 -7.89
C TYR A 4 -13.37 -13.77 -6.45
N GLU A 5 -13.74 -14.63 -5.49
CA GLU A 5 -13.47 -14.41 -4.07
C GLU A 5 -11.96 -14.31 -3.80
N LEU A 6 -11.15 -15.16 -4.45
CA LEU A 6 -9.70 -15.10 -4.33
C LEU A 6 -9.14 -13.78 -4.85
N ARG A 7 -9.55 -13.33 -6.05
CA ARG A 7 -9.11 -12.03 -6.61
C ARG A 7 -9.51 -10.86 -5.72
N PHE A 8 -10.72 -10.89 -5.17
CA PHE A 8 -11.20 -9.84 -4.27
C PHE A 8 -10.42 -9.80 -2.96
N GLU A 9 -10.12 -10.95 -2.36
CA GLU A 9 -9.28 -11.01 -1.16
C GLU A 9 -7.84 -10.57 -1.43
N ILE A 10 -7.26 -10.92 -2.58
CA ILE A 10 -5.95 -10.41 -3.01
C ILE A 10 -5.97 -8.89 -3.12
N PHE A 11 -7.00 -8.32 -3.73
CA PHE A 11 -7.15 -6.86 -3.85
C PHE A 11 -7.28 -6.19 -2.48
N LYS A 12 -8.05 -6.76 -1.55
CA LYS A 12 -8.18 -6.24 -0.18
C LYS A 12 -6.84 -6.25 0.57
N GLN A 13 -6.07 -7.33 0.44
CA GLN A 13 -4.73 -7.43 1.04
C GLN A 13 -3.77 -6.41 0.43
N ALA A 14 -3.80 -6.23 -0.88
CA ALA A 14 -3.01 -5.22 -1.58
C ALA A 14 -3.36 -3.79 -1.13
N ASN A 15 -4.65 -3.47 -1.01
CA ASN A 15 -5.12 -2.19 -0.52
C ASN A 15 -4.68 -1.95 0.94
N GLY A 16 -4.83 -2.95 1.82
CA GLY A 16 -4.37 -2.88 3.21
C GLY A 16 -2.87 -2.57 3.29
N LEU A 17 -2.05 -3.31 2.54
CA LEU A 17 -0.60 -3.09 2.51
C LEU A 17 -0.23 -1.71 1.93
N ALA A 18 -0.96 -1.21 0.95
CA ALA A 18 -0.75 0.13 0.39
C ALA A 18 -1.06 1.22 1.42
N GLN A 19 -2.17 1.09 2.16
CA GLN A 19 -2.54 2.00 3.23
C GLN A 19 -1.53 1.98 4.37
N ASP A 20 -1.09 0.80 4.82
CA ASP A 20 -0.09 0.67 5.88
C ASP A 20 1.22 1.39 5.52
N LYS A 21 1.68 1.22 4.27
CA LYS A 21 2.88 1.91 3.76
C LYS A 21 2.69 3.42 3.74
N TYR A 22 1.55 3.90 3.26
CA TYR A 22 1.22 5.32 3.26
C TYR A 22 1.21 5.88 4.68
N HIS A 23 0.52 5.23 5.62
CA HIS A 23 0.43 5.70 7.00
C HIS A 23 1.79 5.71 7.70
N ALA A 24 2.64 4.71 7.46
CA ALA A 24 4.00 4.69 7.98
C ALA A 24 4.83 5.85 7.43
N ALA A 25 4.79 6.08 6.10
CA ALA A 25 5.50 7.18 5.47
C ALA A 25 4.98 8.55 5.95
N PHE A 26 3.66 8.70 6.07
CA PHE A 26 3.02 9.90 6.58
C PHE A 26 3.48 10.21 8.00
N ALA A 27 3.45 9.22 8.91
CA ALA A 27 3.86 9.40 10.30
C ALA A 27 5.34 9.81 10.43
N ILE A 28 6.21 9.26 9.57
CA ILE A 28 7.63 9.66 9.52
C ILE A 28 7.75 11.13 9.11
N VAL A 29 7.05 11.54 8.06
CA VAL A 29 7.07 12.92 7.56
C VAL A 29 6.46 13.88 8.59
N GLU A 30 5.35 13.51 9.21
CA GLU A 30 4.71 14.28 10.28
C GLU A 30 5.67 14.52 11.44
N GLN A 31 6.26 13.44 11.97
CA GLN A 31 7.22 13.54 13.07
C GLN A 31 8.45 14.38 12.69
N TRP A 32 8.97 14.21 11.47
CA TRP A 32 10.09 15.02 10.99
C TRP A 32 9.72 16.50 10.91
N ASN A 33 8.58 16.80 10.29
CA ASN A 33 8.08 18.16 10.09
C ASN A 33 7.70 18.84 11.40
N GLU A 34 7.37 18.12 12.46
CA GLU A 34 7.17 18.71 13.79
C GLU A 34 8.48 19.18 14.43
N HIS A 35 9.57 18.42 14.26
CA HIS A 35 10.81 18.60 15.04
C HIS A 35 11.94 19.31 14.29
N ASN A 36 11.83 19.49 12.96
CA ASN A 36 12.89 20.05 12.13
C ASN A 36 12.48 21.34 11.42
N SER A 37 13.44 22.24 11.20
CA SER A 37 13.22 23.50 10.47
C SER A 37 13.09 23.30 8.96
N VAL A 38 13.80 22.33 8.39
CA VAL A 38 13.64 21.91 6.99
C VAL A 38 12.50 20.91 6.90
N LYS A 39 11.46 21.25 6.14
CA LYS A 39 10.28 20.40 5.94
C LYS A 39 10.45 19.50 4.73
N THR A 40 9.80 18.35 4.76
CA THR A 40 9.67 17.44 3.63
C THR A 40 8.19 17.30 3.23
N ASP A 41 7.95 17.01 1.97
CA ASP A 41 6.60 16.82 1.45
C ASP A 41 5.98 15.51 1.96
N TYR A 42 4.67 15.53 2.16
CA TYR A 42 3.91 14.35 2.53
C TYR A 42 3.82 13.38 1.36
N PRO A 43 3.73 12.07 1.61
CA PRO A 43 3.52 11.09 0.56
C PRO A 43 2.14 11.28 -0.09
N ASP A 44 2.02 10.95 -1.36
CA ASP A 44 0.73 10.84 -2.02
C ASP A 44 -0.03 9.62 -1.51
N PHE A 45 -1.36 9.73 -1.44
CA PHE A 45 -2.21 8.59 -1.12
C PHE A 45 -2.13 7.54 -2.23
N PRO A 46 -2.13 6.23 -1.90
CA PRO A 46 -1.98 5.19 -2.90
C PRO A 46 -3.06 5.28 -3.98
N SER A 47 -2.60 5.28 -5.23
CA SER A 47 -3.41 5.20 -6.43
C SER A 47 -3.96 3.80 -6.66
N TYR A 48 -4.98 3.71 -7.51
CA TYR A 48 -5.51 2.41 -7.93
C TYR A 48 -4.44 1.56 -8.62
N GLU A 49 -3.63 2.17 -9.48
CA GLU A 49 -2.57 1.52 -10.24
C GLU A 49 -1.50 0.92 -9.31
N GLU A 50 -1.18 1.58 -8.20
CA GLU A 50 -0.26 1.05 -7.18
C GLU A 50 -0.86 -0.15 -6.43
N ILE A 51 -2.15 -0.08 -6.11
CA ILE A 51 -2.87 -1.18 -5.45
C ILE A 51 -2.97 -2.38 -6.39
N GLU A 52 -3.27 -2.15 -7.67
CA GLU A 52 -3.32 -3.19 -8.71
C GLU A 52 -1.96 -3.87 -8.88
N ALA A 53 -0.87 -3.08 -8.97
CA ALA A 53 0.48 -3.63 -9.06
C ALA A 53 0.89 -4.46 -7.82
N LEU A 54 0.40 -4.09 -6.63
CA LEU A 54 0.59 -4.89 -5.42
C LEU A 54 -0.26 -6.17 -5.45
N ALA A 55 -1.50 -6.10 -5.92
CA ALA A 55 -2.38 -7.25 -6.10
C ALA A 55 -1.77 -8.27 -7.07
N ASP A 56 -1.21 -7.82 -8.19
CA ASP A 56 -0.52 -8.68 -9.15
C ASP A 56 0.69 -9.39 -8.54
N LYS A 57 1.48 -8.68 -7.73
CA LYS A 57 2.61 -9.28 -7.00
C LYS A 57 2.16 -10.37 -6.03
N ILE A 58 1.09 -10.11 -5.28
CA ILE A 58 0.51 -11.08 -4.35
C ILE A 58 -0.03 -12.29 -5.12
N ASN A 59 -0.78 -12.06 -6.19
CA ASN A 59 -1.32 -13.12 -7.03
C ASN A 59 -0.23 -13.99 -7.65
N ALA A 60 0.85 -13.37 -8.15
CA ALA A 60 2.00 -14.08 -8.70
C ALA A 60 2.73 -14.92 -7.64
N PHE A 61 2.77 -14.47 -6.38
CA PHE A 61 3.31 -15.26 -5.27
C PHE A 61 2.42 -16.47 -4.95
N VAL A 62 1.11 -16.26 -4.85
CA VAL A 62 0.15 -17.34 -4.52
C VAL A 62 0.06 -18.38 -5.65
N SER A 63 0.16 -17.95 -6.91
CA SER A 63 0.05 -18.81 -8.09
C SER A 63 1.34 -19.56 -8.46
N LYS A 64 2.46 -19.30 -7.76
CA LYS A 64 3.74 -19.99 -7.97
C LYS A 64 3.88 -21.28 -7.16
N ASN A 65 2.87 -21.64 -6.36
CA ASN A 65 2.74 -22.91 -5.66
C ASN A 65 1.64 -23.77 -6.30
#